data_AF-A0A2N8T1V0-F1
#
_entry.id   AF-A0A2N8T1V0-F1
#
_cell.length_a   1.000
_cell.length_b   1.000
_cell.length_c   1.000
_cell.angle_alpha   90.00
_cell.angle_beta   90.00
_cell.angle_gamma   90.00
#
_symmetry.space_group_name_H-M   'P 1'
#
loop_
_entity.id
_entity.type
_entity.pdbx_description
1 polymer ?
#
loop_
_entity_poly.entity_id
_entity_poly.type
_entity_poly.pdbx_seq_one_letter_code
_entity_poly.pdbx_strand_id
1 'polypeptide(L)'
;MSSTPAKRSLVERTGHAAAFEIIAVVICAPVLAWAMERPLAHVGALTVMFSAIAMLWNMVFNMLFDRAQARIGFQRGLAARLLHASLFEFGLIVLLVPLAAWWLSIGLLEAFLLDISLILFFLPYTLCFNWAYDLLRERYVRQYGQSAEHPQPCDRS
;
A
#
# COMPACT_ATOMS: atom_id res chain seq x y z
N MET A 1 31.25 -12.68 -11.58
CA MET A 1 31.09 -11.65 -10.53
C MET A 1 29.61 -11.30 -10.46
N SER A 2 28.94 -11.70 -9.38
CA SER A 2 27.52 -11.47 -9.14
C SER A 2 27.28 -10.00 -8.82
N SER A 3 26.58 -9.29 -9.70
CA SER A 3 26.06 -7.95 -9.44
C SER A 3 24.96 -8.04 -8.38
N THR A 4 25.31 -7.72 -7.13
CA THR A 4 24.33 -7.54 -6.05
C THR A 4 23.39 -6.40 -6.44
N PRO A 5 22.06 -6.61 -6.57
CA PRO A 5 21.14 -5.52 -6.88
C PRO A 5 21.17 -4.51 -5.74
N ALA A 6 21.36 -3.23 -6.08
CA ALA A 6 21.42 -2.13 -5.12
C ALA A 6 20.21 -2.17 -4.18
N LYS A 7 20.45 -2.47 -2.88
CA LYS A 7 19.41 -2.45 -1.85
C LYS A 7 18.86 -1.03 -1.76
N ARG A 8 17.56 -0.84 -2.06
CA ARG A 8 16.82 0.37 -1.67
C ARG A 8 17.08 0.65 -0.19
N SER A 9 17.46 1.88 0.14
CA SER A 9 17.72 2.28 1.52
C SER A 9 16.45 2.07 2.35
N LEU A 10 16.58 1.56 3.58
CA LEU A 10 15.45 1.42 4.51
C LEU A 10 14.75 2.78 4.72
N VAL A 11 15.50 3.88 4.62
CA VAL A 11 15.01 5.25 4.74
C VAL A 11 14.10 5.66 3.58
N GLU A 12 14.40 5.24 2.34
CA GLU A 12 13.52 5.48 1.19
C GLU A 12 12.21 4.69 1.31
N ARG A 13 12.27 3.47 1.85
CA ARG A 13 11.09 2.64 2.07
C ARG A 13 10.17 3.21 3.13
N THR A 14 10.74 3.63 4.26
CA THR A 14 9.95 4.23 5.35
C THR A 14 9.38 5.59 4.95
N GLY A 15 10.15 6.41 4.23
CA GLY A 15 9.66 7.70 3.72
C GLY A 15 8.53 7.54 2.69
N HIS A 16 8.63 6.55 1.80
CA HIS A 16 7.58 6.23 0.83
C HIS A 16 6.31 5.73 1.51
N ALA A 17 6.41 4.81 2.47
CA ALA A 17 5.26 4.31 3.23
C ALA A 17 4.58 5.42 4.05
N ALA A 18 5.37 6.27 4.73
CA ALA A 18 4.82 7.39 5.50
C ALA A 18 4.14 8.43 4.61
N ALA A 19 4.73 8.79 3.47
CA ALA A 19 4.12 9.71 2.52
C ALA A 19 2.82 9.15 1.94
N PHE A 20 2.79 7.86 1.61
CA PHE A 20 1.60 7.17 1.13
C PHE A 20 0.47 7.21 2.17
N GLU A 21 0.76 6.91 3.44
CA GLU A 21 -0.21 6.95 4.53
C GLU A 21 -0.72 8.37 4.82
N ILE A 22 0.16 9.37 4.87
CA ILE A 22 -0.24 10.75 5.16
C ILE A 22 -1.18 11.27 4.08
N ILE A 23 -0.84 11.07 2.81
CA ILE A 23 -1.68 11.52 1.69
C ILE A 23 -3.01 10.76 1.67
N ALA A 24 -2.97 9.45 1.95
CA ALA A 24 -4.18 8.64 2.08
C ALA A 24 -5.11 9.19 3.17
N VAL A 25 -4.60 9.48 4.38
CA VAL A 25 -5.40 10.03 5.48
C VAL A 25 -5.94 11.41 5.13
N VAL A 26 -5.13 12.29 4.54
CA VAL A 26 -5.52 13.66 4.15
C VAL A 26 -6.66 13.66 3.13
N ILE A 27 -6.71 12.69 2.21
CA ILE A 27 -7.77 12.64 1.19
C ILE A 27 -8.98 11.85 1.70
N CYS A 28 -8.75 10.73 2.36
CA CYS A 28 -9.79 9.80 2.75
C CYS A 28 -10.63 10.33 3.92
N ALA A 29 -9.99 10.97 4.92
CA ALA A 29 -10.71 11.45 6.10
C ALA A 29 -11.75 12.56 5.76
N PRO A 30 -11.46 13.59 4.94
CA PRO A 30 -12.47 14.57 4.54
C PRO A 30 -13.59 13.99 3.70
N VAL A 31 -13.28 13.07 2.78
CA VAL A 31 -14.29 12.43 1.91
C VAL A 31 -15.26 11.60 2.74
N LEU A 32 -14.76 10.77 3.67
CA LEU A 32 -15.63 10.00 4.56
C LEU A 32 -16.36 10.88 5.57
N ALA A 33 -15.72 11.93 6.11
CA ALA A 33 -16.37 12.85 7.03
C ALA A 33 -17.55 13.57 6.36
N TRP A 34 -17.38 13.98 5.10
CA TRP A 34 -18.45 14.56 4.30
C TRP A 34 -19.55 13.55 3.96
N ALA A 35 -19.18 12.33 3.55
CA ALA A 35 -20.15 11.30 3.17
C ALA A 35 -20.97 10.76 4.34
N MET A 36 -20.39 10.72 5.55
CA MET A 36 -21.01 10.12 6.74
C MET A 36 -21.53 11.18 7.73
N GLU A 37 -21.39 12.48 7.41
CA GLU A 37 -21.72 13.60 8.29
C GLU A 37 -21.14 13.47 9.72
N ARG A 38 -19.94 12.87 9.82
CA ARG A 38 -19.25 12.60 11.09
C ARG A 38 -18.08 13.57 11.30
N PRO A 39 -17.69 13.85 12.57
CA PRO A 39 -16.52 14.68 12.85
C PRO A 39 -15.25 14.13 12.19
N LEU A 40 -14.46 15.02 11.58
CA LEU A 40 -13.23 14.66 10.87
C LEU A 40 -12.24 13.87 11.74
N ALA A 41 -12.12 14.22 13.02
CA ALA A 41 -11.25 13.51 13.95
C ALA A 41 -11.70 12.04 14.17
N HIS A 42 -13.01 11.79 14.17
CA HIS A 42 -13.58 10.46 14.42
C HIS A 42 -13.38 9.53 13.22
N VAL A 43 -13.54 10.08 12.02
CA VAL A 43 -13.31 9.40 10.74
C VAL A 43 -11.81 9.24 10.47
N GLY A 44 -11.00 10.25 10.81
CA GLY A 44 -9.54 10.18 10.70
C GLY A 44 -8.93 9.12 11.61
N ALA A 45 -9.46 8.97 12.83
CA ALA A 45 -9.06 7.87 13.71
C ALA A 45 -9.39 6.50 13.10
N LEU A 46 -10.59 6.36 12.51
CA LEU A 46 -11.01 5.13 11.84
C LEU A 46 -10.11 4.78 10.64
N THR A 47 -9.76 5.75 9.79
CA THR A 47 -8.89 5.51 8.63
C THR A 47 -7.48 5.10 9.05
N VAL A 48 -6.92 5.71 10.10
CA VAL A 48 -5.65 5.28 10.69
C VAL A 48 -5.75 3.86 11.26
N MET A 49 -6.81 3.54 11.99
CA MET A 49 -7.04 2.18 12.51
C MET A 49 -7.15 1.16 11.38
N PHE A 50 -7.88 1.47 10.31
CA PHE A 50 -8.01 0.60 9.15
C PHE A 50 -6.69 0.35 8.46
N SER A 51 -5.89 1.40 8.25
CA SER A 51 -4.55 1.29 7.68
C SER A 51 -3.65 0.38 8.54
N ALA A 52 -3.64 0.59 9.86
CA ALA A 52 -2.85 -0.24 10.78
C ALA A 52 -3.29 -1.72 10.76
N ILE A 53 -4.60 -1.98 10.80
CA ILE A 53 -5.16 -3.34 10.74
C ILE A 53 -4.84 -3.99 9.39
N ALA A 54 -5.00 -3.27 8.29
CA ALA A 54 -4.71 -3.77 6.95
C ALA A 54 -3.22 -4.14 6.80
N MET A 55 -2.30 -3.32 7.32
CA MET A 55 -0.87 -3.62 7.33
C MET A 55 -0.54 -4.86 8.16
N LEU A 56 -1.08 -4.93 9.38
CA LEU A 56 -0.88 -6.07 10.27
C LEU A 56 -1.42 -7.35 9.62
N TRP A 57 -2.64 -7.30 9.09
CA TRP A 57 -3.30 -8.41 8.42
C TRP A 57 -2.51 -8.86 7.18
N ASN A 58 -2.04 -7.93 6.35
CA ASN A 58 -1.16 -8.24 5.22
C ASN A 58 0.10 -8.99 5.66
N MET A 59 0.76 -8.55 6.73
CA MET A 59 1.95 -9.25 7.22
C MET A 59 1.64 -10.65 7.75
N VAL A 60 0.60 -10.79 8.57
CA VAL A 60 0.17 -12.07 9.16
C VAL A 60 -0.29 -13.05 8.06
N PHE A 61 -1.10 -12.58 7.13
CA PHE A 61 -1.64 -13.38 6.04
C PHE A 61 -0.53 -13.86 5.10
N ASN A 62 0.39 -12.98 4.71
CA ASN A 62 1.54 -13.35 3.88
C ASN A 62 2.40 -14.41 4.58
N MET A 63 2.67 -14.25 5.89
CA MET A 63 3.39 -15.26 6.68
C MET A 63 2.65 -16.61 6.72
N LEU A 64 1.34 -16.60 6.96
CA LEU A 64 0.54 -17.81 7.06
C LEU A 64 0.49 -18.54 5.72
N PHE A 65 0.30 -17.79 4.63
CA PHE A 65 0.21 -18.34 3.28
C PHE A 65 1.56 -18.88 2.79
N ASP A 66 2.66 -18.17 3.04
CA ASP A 66 4.00 -18.67 2.72
C ASP A 66 4.31 -19.96 3.49
N ARG A 67 3.92 -20.04 4.77
CA ARG A 67 4.07 -21.25 5.58
C ARG A 67 3.18 -22.39 5.09
N ALA A 68 1.95 -22.10 4.68
CA ALA A 68 1.05 -23.09 4.09
C ALA A 68 1.61 -23.62 2.76
N GLN A 69 2.15 -22.73 1.92
CA GLN A 69 2.78 -23.10 0.66
C GLN A 69 4.03 -23.95 0.87
N ALA A 70 4.88 -23.59 1.83
CA ALA A 70 6.07 -24.37 2.16
C ALA A 70 5.74 -25.78 2.67
N ARG A 71 4.58 -25.96 3.32
CA ARG A 71 4.12 -27.28 3.79
C ARG A 71 3.40 -28.11 2.74
N ILE A 72 2.56 -27.47 1.92
CA ILE A 72 1.68 -28.17 0.97
C ILE A 72 2.34 -28.33 -0.41
N GLY A 73 3.33 -27.48 -0.75
CA GLY A 73 4.07 -27.58 -2.01
C GLY A 73 3.25 -27.26 -3.26
N PHE A 74 2.15 -26.50 -3.14
CA PHE A 74 1.31 -26.16 -4.29
C PHE A 74 2.03 -25.19 -5.24
N GLN A 75 1.80 -25.35 -6.56
CA GLN A 75 2.37 -24.45 -7.55
C GLN A 75 1.63 -23.10 -7.57
N ARG A 76 2.38 -21.99 -7.68
CA ARG A 76 1.86 -20.61 -7.75
C ARG A 76 1.21 -20.30 -9.12
N GLY A 77 0.22 -21.10 -9.51
CA GLY A 77 -0.61 -20.86 -10.70
C GLY A 77 -1.67 -19.78 -10.49
N LEU A 78 -2.45 -19.47 -11.52
CA LEU A 78 -3.53 -18.49 -11.46
C LEU A 78 -4.57 -18.83 -10.37
N ALA A 79 -4.94 -20.11 -10.24
CA ALA A 79 -5.90 -20.55 -9.23
C ALA A 79 -5.41 -20.25 -7.79
N ALA A 80 -4.12 -20.46 -7.51
CA ALA A 80 -3.55 -20.15 -6.21
C ALA A 80 -3.53 -18.63 -5.92
N ARG A 81 -3.33 -17.80 -6.95
CA ARG A 81 -3.39 -16.34 -6.82
C ARG A 81 -4.81 -15.84 -6.58
N LEU A 82 -5.78 -16.38 -7.29
CA LEU A 82 -7.20 -16.05 -7.09
C LEU A 82 -7.64 -16.46 -5.69
N LEU A 83 -7.31 -17.68 -5.27
CA LEU A 83 -7.60 -18.15 -3.92
C LEU A 83 -6.95 -17.27 -2.85
N HIS A 84 -5.68 -16.90 -3.04
CA HIS A 84 -4.95 -15.99 -2.15
C HIS A 84 -5.65 -14.65 -2.02
N ALA A 85 -5.97 -14.01 -3.16
CA ALA A 85 -6.65 -12.72 -3.19
C ALA A 85 -8.03 -12.81 -2.54
N SER A 86 -8.83 -13.82 -2.87
CA SER A 86 -10.15 -14.03 -2.27
C SER A 86 -10.08 -14.24 -0.76
N LEU A 87 -9.14 -15.04 -0.25
CA LEU A 87 -9.00 -15.25 1.20
C LEU A 87 -8.50 -14.00 1.92
N PHE A 88 -7.55 -13.28 1.31
CA PHE A 88 -7.02 -12.04 1.87
C PHE A 88 -8.14 -11.02 2.04
N GLU A 89 -8.89 -10.79 0.97
CA GLU A 89 -9.98 -9.82 0.92
C GLU A 89 -11.12 -10.20 1.87
N PHE A 90 -11.52 -11.47 1.86
CA PHE A 90 -12.55 -11.97 2.77
C PHE A 90 -12.14 -11.81 4.22
N GLY A 91 -10.88 -12.10 4.55
CA GLY A 91 -10.34 -11.89 5.90
C GLY A 91 -10.36 -10.43 6.33
N LEU A 92 -10.00 -9.51 5.42
CA LEU A 92 -10.09 -8.08 5.68
C LEU A 92 -11.52 -7.62 5.92
N ILE A 93 -12.46 -8.03 5.06
CA ILE A 93 -13.90 -7.69 5.19
C ILE A 93 -14.41 -8.13 6.57
N VAL A 94 -14.11 -9.36 7.00
CA VAL A 94 -14.53 -9.90 8.30
C VAL A 94 -13.96 -9.11 9.48
N LEU A 95 -12.79 -8.48 9.33
CA LEU A 95 -12.18 -7.66 10.38
C LEU A 95 -12.64 -6.19 10.34
N LEU A 96 -12.63 -5.57 9.17
CA LEU A 96 -12.84 -4.14 8.98
C LEU A 96 -14.32 -3.76 8.99
N VAL A 97 -15.20 -4.56 8.38
CA VAL A 97 -16.63 -4.21 8.27
C VAL A 97 -17.34 -4.18 9.63
N PRO A 98 -17.20 -5.20 10.51
CA PRO A 98 -17.80 -5.13 11.85
C PRO A 98 -17.21 -3.98 12.68
N LEU A 99 -15.92 -3.71 12.53
CA LEU A 99 -15.25 -2.59 13.20
C LEU A 99 -15.81 -1.24 12.74
N ALA A 100 -15.99 -1.03 11.43
CA ALA A 100 -16.62 0.17 10.88
C ALA A 100 -18.05 0.33 11.39
N ALA A 101 -18.85 -0.74 11.31
CA ALA A 101 -20.23 -0.75 11.74
C ALA A 101 -20.35 -0.36 13.21
N TRP A 102 -19.51 -0.93 14.06
CA TRP A 102 -19.45 -0.61 15.48
C TRP A 102 -18.96 0.82 15.74
N TRP A 103 -17.87 1.25 15.10
CA TRP A 103 -17.26 2.57 15.34
C TRP A 103 -18.14 3.73 14.86
N LEU A 104 -18.73 3.61 13.67
CA LEU A 104 -19.58 4.65 13.08
C LEU A 104 -21.05 4.52 13.48
N SER A 105 -21.41 3.44 14.19
CA SER A 105 -22.79 3.08 14.52
C SER A 105 -23.70 3.02 13.27
N ILE A 106 -23.20 2.36 12.22
CA ILE A 106 -23.88 2.18 10.93
C ILE A 106 -24.22 0.69 10.71
N GLY A 107 -25.09 0.39 9.75
CA GLY A 107 -25.43 -0.99 9.41
C GLY A 107 -24.26 -1.76 8.80
N LEU A 108 -24.26 -3.09 8.92
CA LEU A 108 -23.23 -3.94 8.29
C LEU A 108 -23.17 -3.78 6.76
N LEU A 109 -24.33 -3.56 6.12
CA LEU A 109 -24.37 -3.31 4.68
C LEU A 109 -23.72 -1.97 4.31
N GLU A 110 -23.97 -0.92 5.10
CA GLU A 110 -23.35 0.40 4.89
C GLU A 110 -21.84 0.34 5.12
N ALA A 111 -21.40 -0.36 6.17
CA ALA A 111 -19.99 -0.61 6.44
C ALA A 111 -19.32 -1.45 5.33
N PHE A 112 -20.02 -2.43 4.76
CA PHE A 112 -19.53 -3.21 3.63
C PHE A 112 -19.41 -2.37 2.35
N LEU A 113 -20.39 -1.50 2.06
CA LEU A 113 -20.32 -0.56 0.94
C LEU A 113 -19.20 0.47 1.14
N LEU A 114 -18.96 0.91 2.37
CA LEU A 114 -17.83 1.76 2.73
C LEU A 114 -16.51 1.04 2.42
N ASP A 115 -16.37 -0.22 2.79
CA ASP A 115 -15.17 -1.03 2.50
C ASP A 115 -14.91 -1.15 1.00
N ILE A 116 -15.95 -1.51 0.21
CA ILE A 116 -15.86 -1.54 -1.26
C ILE A 116 -15.46 -0.17 -1.83
N SER A 117 -16.05 0.91 -1.31
CA SER A 117 -15.75 2.28 -1.77
C SER A 117 -14.31 2.65 -1.47
N LEU A 118 -13.79 2.26 -0.30
CA LEU A 118 -12.39 2.43 0.06
C LEU A 118 -11.48 1.66 -0.90
N ILE A 119 -11.74 0.38 -1.15
CA ILE A 119 -10.94 -0.44 -2.06
C ILE A 119 -10.90 0.17 -3.47
N LEU A 120 -12.07 0.53 -4.00
CA LEU A 120 -12.20 1.14 -5.32
C LEU A 120 -11.53 2.51 -5.41
N PHE A 121 -11.45 3.26 -4.32
CA PHE A 121 -10.75 4.53 -4.25
C PHE A 121 -9.22 4.35 -4.10
N PHE A 122 -8.79 3.42 -3.24
CA PHE A 122 -7.39 3.17 -2.94
C PHE A 122 -6.64 2.51 -4.09
N LEU A 123 -7.29 1.68 -4.91
CA LEU A 123 -6.68 1.05 -6.08
C LEU A 123 -6.10 2.06 -7.10
N PRO A 124 -6.91 2.98 -7.67
CA PRO A 124 -6.39 3.99 -8.58
C PRO A 124 -5.44 4.96 -7.88
N TYR A 125 -5.70 5.32 -6.62
CA TYR A 125 -4.78 6.14 -5.83
C TYR A 125 -3.38 5.53 -5.74
N THR A 126 -3.30 4.24 -5.37
CA THR A 126 -2.04 3.50 -5.25
C THR A 126 -1.32 3.41 -6.58
N LEU A 127 -2.04 3.17 -7.67
CA LEU A 127 -1.47 3.14 -9.02
C LEU A 127 -0.86 4.52 -9.40
N CYS A 128 -1.62 5.60 -9.19
CA CYS A 128 -1.17 6.96 -9.48
C CYS A 128 0.04 7.37 -8.61
N PHE A 129 0.01 7.06 -7.32
CA PHE A 129 1.12 7.37 -6.40
C PHE A 129 2.38 6.62 -6.78
N ASN A 130 2.28 5.31 -7.05
CA ASN A 130 3.41 4.49 -7.49
C ASN A 130 3.99 5.03 -8.80
N TRP A 131 3.13 5.35 -9.78
CA TRP A 131 3.57 5.90 -11.06
C TRP A 131 4.26 7.26 -10.92
N ALA A 132 3.70 8.16 -10.10
CA ALA A 132 4.30 9.47 -9.83
C ALA A 132 5.67 9.34 -9.13
N TYR A 133 5.78 8.42 -8.17
CA TYR A 133 7.03 8.14 -7.47
C TYR A 133 8.11 7.57 -8.41
N ASP A 134 7.73 6.64 -9.28
CA ASP A 134 8.65 6.06 -10.27
C ASP A 134 9.16 7.12 -11.25
N LEU A 135 8.29 8.03 -11.71
CA LEU A 135 8.67 9.15 -12.57
C LEU A 135 9.62 10.14 -11.87
N LEU A 136 9.39 10.44 -10.59
CA LEU A 136 10.31 11.27 -9.79
C LEU A 136 11.66 10.59 -9.65
N ARG A 137 11.67 9.30 -9.33
CA ARG A 137 12.89 8.51 -9.15
C ARG A 137 13.72 8.43 -10.43
N GLU A 138 13.09 8.22 -11.58
CA GLU A 138 13.78 8.25 -12.88
C GLU A 138 14.48 9.59 -13.14
N ARG A 139 13.86 10.72 -12.76
CA ARG A 139 14.47 12.06 -12.89
C ARG A 139 15.68 12.22 -11.98
N TYR A 140 15.61 11.77 -10.73
CA TYR A 140 16.74 11.83 -9.79
C TYR A 140 17.91 10.93 -10.21
N VAL A 141 17.64 9.70 -10.67
CA VAL A 141 18.70 8.77 -11.12
C VAL A 141 19.38 9.28 -12.40
N ARG A 142 18.64 9.91 -13.33
CA ARG A 142 19.24 10.55 -14.52
C ARG A 142 20.18 11.70 -14.19
N GLN A 143 19.88 12.50 -13.17
CA GLN A 143 20.75 13.62 -12.78
C GLN A 143 22.08 13.16 -12.16
N TYR A 144 22.09 12.09 -11.37
CA TYR A 144 23.32 11.56 -10.76
C TYR A 144 24.14 10.64 -11.68
N GLY A 145 23.52 10.03 -12.70
CA GLY A 145 24.24 9.24 -13.71
C GLY A 145 25.11 10.08 -14.66
N GLN A 146 24.77 11.35 -14.89
CA GLN A 146 25.52 12.22 -15.82
C GLN A 146 26.75 12.88 -15.19
N SER A 147 26.85 12.99 -13.87
CA SER A 147 28.04 13.57 -13.21
C SER A 147 29.25 12.63 -13.14
N ALA A 148 29.07 11.33 -13.45
CA ALA A 148 30.15 10.33 -13.39
C ALA A 148 30.80 10.05 -14.76
N GLU A 149 30.25 10.57 -15.86
CA GLU A 149 30.71 10.29 -17.23
C GLU A 149 31.29 11.54 -17.91
N HIS A 150 32.19 12.24 -17.22
CA HIS A 150 33.13 13.14 -17.89
C HIS A 150 34.55 12.63 -17.68
N PRO A 151 35.05 11.72 -18.55
CA PRO A 151 36.49 11.48 -18.59
C PRO A 151 37.12 12.75 -19.15
N GLN A 152 37.93 13.43 -18.33
CA GLN A 152 38.78 14.51 -18.83
C GLN A 152 39.68 13.95 -19.95
N PRO A 153 39.66 14.53 -21.16
CA PRO A 153 40.65 14.20 -22.15
C PRO A 153 41.99 14.76 -21.65
N CYS A 154 42.92 13.85 -21.33
CA CYS A 154 44.29 14.20 -20.99
C CYS A 154 44.91 14.90 -22.19
N ASP A 155 45.11 16.20 -22.07
CA ASP A 155 45.84 17.06 -22.99
C ASP A 155 47.27 16.50 -23.17
N ARG A 156 47.59 16.08 -24.40
CA ARG A 156 48.98 15.83 -24.82
C ARG A 156 49.34 16.88 -25.86
N SER A 157 50.12 17.86 -25.43
CA SER A 157 51.01 18.66 -26.28
C SER A 157 52.46 18.28 -26.03
#